data_AF-A0A8B8PSK0-F1
#
_entry.id   AF-A0A8B8PSK0-F1
#
_cell.length_a   1.000
_cell.length_b   1.000
_cell.length_c   1.000
_cell.angle_alpha   90.00
_cell.angle_beta   90.00
_cell.angle_gamma   90.00
#
_symmetry.space_group_name_H-M   'P 1'
#
loop_
_entity.id
_entity.type
_entity.pdbx_description
1 polymer ?
#
loop_
_entity_poly.entity_id
_entity_poly.type
_entity_poly.pdbx_seq_one_letter_code
_entity_poly.pdbx_strand_id
1 'polypeptide(L)'
;MFSWVNGDEARKRQPELFMSVVEGLRRIYKKKILPLEEYYMFHDFHSPPLEDADFDSKPMILLVGQYSTGKTTFIRYLLEKDFPGIRIGPEPTTDRFIAVMHAEEGQEGVVPGNALVVDPKKQFRPLAKFGNAFLNRFQVSQVHSPVLESISIIDTPGILSGEKQRVDRGYDFTGVLEWFAERVDRIILLFDAHKLDISDEFRRSIEALRGHDDKIRIVLNKADMIEHQQLMRVYGALMWSLGKVLQTPEVARVYIGSFWDEPLRYDANRKLFEAEEQDLFNDIQSLPRNAALRKLNDLIKRARLAKVHAYIISALRKDMPTVFGKESKKKDLIKNLSQIYIDIEREYQIPRGDFPDLKEMQDKLANYDFTKFHPLKKPLLDAVDTVLAQDIARLVAKIPQEQQATEHKDTNELRGGAFETVNESPFGYGRGEGVDAGSYDTDWVVEKDRERYVQIFDSLNPVDGKVNGANAKQEMVKSKLPNTVLGKIWKLADVDRDGHLDADEFALAMHLINIKISGHDIPPTLPSHLVPPSKRQSAAAHNNSQS
;
A
#
# COMPACT_ATOMS: atom_id res chain seq x y z
N MET A 1 12.74 56.46 -31.28
CA MET A 1 12.34 55.20 -31.95
C MET A 1 12.95 54.07 -31.14
N PHE A 2 12.25 53.60 -30.10
CA PHE A 2 12.75 52.57 -29.18
C PHE A 2 12.04 51.26 -29.48
N SER A 3 12.81 50.25 -29.87
CA SER A 3 12.37 48.88 -30.10
C SER A 3 12.44 48.12 -28.76
N TRP A 4 11.27 47.84 -28.18
CA TRP A 4 11.09 46.99 -27.00
C TRP A 4 10.03 45.94 -27.30
N VAL A 5 10.40 44.89 -28.04
CA VAL A 5 9.65 43.62 -28.09
C VAL A 5 10.68 42.53 -28.39
N ASN A 6 10.85 41.58 -27.46
CA ASN A 6 11.37 40.20 -27.65
C ASN A 6 11.92 39.55 -26.35
N GLY A 7 11.68 40.13 -25.18
CA GLY A 7 12.11 39.53 -23.89
C GLY A 7 11.18 38.47 -23.30
N ASP A 8 9.87 38.50 -23.61
CA ASP A 8 8.86 37.73 -22.86
C ASP A 8 8.53 36.35 -23.46
N GLU A 9 8.83 36.09 -24.72
CA GLU A 9 8.59 34.76 -25.31
C GLU A 9 9.70 33.76 -24.97
N ALA A 10 10.93 34.21 -24.73
CA ALA A 10 12.07 33.34 -24.43
C ALA A 10 12.01 32.71 -23.02
N ARG A 11 11.31 33.34 -22.06
CA ARG A 11 11.12 32.78 -20.71
C ARG A 11 10.05 31.68 -20.61
N LYS A 12 9.21 31.49 -21.63
CA LYS A 12 8.13 30.48 -21.63
C LYS A 12 8.55 29.08 -22.08
N ARG A 13 9.83 28.85 -22.43
CA ARG A 13 10.32 27.57 -22.99
C ARG A 13 11.58 27.01 -22.31
N GLN A 14 11.85 27.34 -21.05
CA GLN A 14 12.81 26.54 -20.27
C GLN A 14 12.05 25.43 -19.54
N PRO A 15 12.42 24.14 -19.71
CA PRO A 15 11.88 23.09 -18.87
C PRO A 15 12.26 23.42 -17.43
N GLU A 16 11.27 23.64 -16.56
CA GLU A 16 11.52 23.87 -15.13
C GLU A 16 12.22 22.62 -14.56
N LEU A 17 13.52 22.74 -14.28
CA LEU A 17 14.33 21.70 -13.66
C LEU A 17 14.03 21.69 -12.15
N PHE A 18 13.25 20.71 -11.69
CA PHE A 18 13.03 20.40 -10.27
C PHE A 18 14.21 19.59 -9.69
N MET A 19 14.58 19.83 -8.42
CA MET A 19 15.63 19.06 -7.73
C MET A 19 15.14 17.68 -7.27
N SER A 20 13.85 17.54 -6.89
CA SER A 20 13.19 16.25 -6.59
C SER A 20 11.75 16.23 -7.08
N VAL A 21 11.14 15.03 -7.21
CA VAL A 21 9.71 14.91 -7.56
C VAL A 21 8.80 15.55 -6.52
N VAL A 22 9.13 15.41 -5.23
CA VAL A 22 8.35 16.00 -4.11
C VAL A 22 8.33 17.53 -4.17
N GLU A 23 9.48 18.16 -4.46
CA GLU A 23 9.54 19.62 -4.63
C GLU A 23 8.70 20.07 -5.84
N GLY A 24 8.75 19.31 -6.93
CA GLY A 24 7.91 19.53 -8.11
C GLY A 24 6.42 19.50 -7.78
N LEU A 25 5.97 18.47 -7.05
CA LEU A 25 4.59 18.33 -6.58
C LEU A 25 4.14 19.53 -5.73
N ARG A 26 4.95 19.91 -4.73
CA ARG A 26 4.67 21.06 -3.85
C ARG A 26 4.51 22.36 -4.66
N ARG A 27 5.42 22.62 -5.59
CA ARG A 27 5.40 23.83 -6.41
C ARG A 27 4.18 23.85 -7.33
N ILE A 28 3.85 22.72 -7.95
CA ILE A 28 2.66 22.59 -8.80
C ILE A 28 1.40 22.87 -7.99
N TYR A 29 1.27 22.26 -6.81
CA TYR A 29 0.15 22.49 -5.91
C TYR A 29 -0.02 23.97 -5.59
N LYS A 30 1.01 24.60 -5.00
CA LYS A 30 0.95 25.99 -4.56
C LYS A 30 0.69 26.98 -5.70
N LYS A 31 1.23 26.74 -6.90
CA LYS A 31 1.12 27.68 -8.03
C LYS A 31 -0.10 27.50 -8.90
N LYS A 32 -0.62 26.26 -9.04
CA LYS A 32 -1.64 25.94 -10.05
C LYS A 32 -2.93 25.38 -9.47
N ILE A 33 -2.88 24.65 -8.35
CA ILE A 33 -4.06 24.03 -7.75
C ILE A 33 -4.63 24.88 -6.61
N LEU A 34 -3.78 25.29 -5.64
CA LEU A 34 -4.19 26.08 -4.48
C LEU A 34 -4.96 27.36 -4.87
N PRO A 35 -4.58 28.14 -5.90
CA PRO A 35 -5.35 29.32 -6.29
C PRO A 35 -6.77 29.00 -6.77
N LEU A 36 -7.00 27.82 -7.36
CA LEU A 36 -8.33 27.34 -7.73
C LEU A 36 -9.12 26.95 -6.48
N GLU A 37 -8.47 26.22 -5.55
CA GLU A 37 -9.06 25.79 -4.28
C GLU A 37 -9.55 26.99 -3.45
N GLU A 38 -8.71 28.01 -3.26
CA GLU A 38 -9.05 29.22 -2.52
C GLU A 38 -10.16 30.03 -3.20
N TYR A 39 -10.10 30.19 -4.52
CA TYR A 39 -11.08 30.99 -5.27
C TYR A 39 -12.49 30.38 -5.25
N TYR A 40 -12.61 29.06 -5.16
CA TYR A 40 -13.91 28.37 -5.11
C TYR A 40 -14.26 27.81 -3.72
N MET A 41 -13.59 28.31 -2.66
CA MET A 41 -13.85 27.91 -1.27
C MET A 41 -13.75 26.40 -1.06
N PHE A 42 -12.86 25.71 -1.77
CA PHE A 42 -12.74 24.25 -1.74
C PHE A 42 -12.58 23.69 -0.32
N HIS A 43 -11.81 24.38 0.52
CA HIS A 43 -11.47 23.97 1.88
C HIS A 43 -12.66 23.92 2.85
N ASP A 44 -13.71 24.67 2.52
CA ASP A 44 -14.94 24.74 3.29
C ASP A 44 -15.87 23.55 3.00
N PHE A 45 -15.64 22.87 1.87
CA PHE A 45 -16.46 21.76 1.39
C PHE A 45 -15.75 20.42 1.49
N HIS A 46 -14.46 20.36 1.18
CA HIS A 46 -13.77 19.08 1.01
C HIS A 46 -12.66 18.93 2.06
N SER A 47 -11.47 19.47 1.78
CA SER A 47 -10.32 19.29 2.63
C SER A 47 -9.45 20.55 2.73
N PRO A 48 -8.77 20.76 3.88
CA PRO A 48 -7.94 21.94 4.12
C PRO A 48 -6.79 22.04 3.11
N PRO A 49 -6.15 23.22 2.97
CA PRO A 49 -4.99 23.38 2.10
C PRO A 49 -3.84 22.49 2.57
N LEU A 50 -3.06 21.98 1.61
CA LEU A 50 -1.87 21.19 1.91
C LEU A 50 -0.74 22.13 2.38
N GLU A 51 -0.12 21.77 3.50
CA GLU A 51 1.05 22.44 4.05
C GLU A 51 2.33 21.76 3.59
N ASP A 52 3.50 22.40 3.78
CA ASP A 52 4.78 21.82 3.37
C ASP A 52 5.07 20.48 4.05
N ALA A 53 4.61 20.33 5.30
CA ALA A 53 4.68 19.10 6.06
C ALA A 53 3.95 17.92 5.41
N ASP A 54 2.86 18.14 4.64
CA ASP A 54 2.16 17.06 3.93
C ASP A 54 3.01 16.50 2.77
N PHE A 55 3.91 17.31 2.21
CA PHE A 55 4.83 16.87 1.15
C PHE A 55 6.07 16.19 1.73
N ASP A 56 6.62 16.71 2.83
CA ASP A 56 7.84 16.20 3.47
C ASP A 56 7.59 15.00 4.41
N SER A 57 6.33 14.69 4.72
CA SER A 57 5.99 13.59 5.62
C SER A 57 6.42 12.23 5.08
N LYS A 58 6.97 11.42 5.98
CA LYS A 58 7.23 10.00 5.77
C LYS A 58 5.91 9.27 5.49
N PRO A 59 5.94 8.14 4.75
CA PRO A 59 4.76 7.35 4.52
C PRO A 59 4.09 6.92 5.82
N MET A 60 2.76 6.98 5.84
CA MET A 60 1.96 6.64 7.01
C MET A 60 1.11 5.39 6.79
N ILE A 61 1.03 4.56 7.83
CA ILE A 61 0.15 3.39 7.89
C ILE A 61 -0.92 3.63 8.95
N LEU A 62 -2.19 3.58 8.56
CA LEU A 62 -3.32 3.68 9.47
C LEU A 62 -3.83 2.28 9.84
N LEU A 63 -3.86 1.94 11.13
CA LEU A 63 -4.44 0.69 11.60
C LEU A 63 -5.88 0.92 12.06
N VAL A 64 -6.85 0.24 11.46
CA VAL A 64 -8.27 0.34 11.82
C VAL A 64 -8.81 -1.04 12.15
N GLY A 65 -9.61 -1.14 13.20
CA GLY A 65 -10.19 -2.41 13.61
C GLY A 65 -10.92 -2.32 14.92
N GLN A 66 -11.75 -3.31 15.18
CA GLN A 66 -12.52 -3.39 16.42
C GLN A 66 -11.65 -3.58 17.66
N TYR A 67 -12.32 -3.55 18.80
CA TYR A 67 -11.68 -3.82 20.07
C TYR A 67 -11.00 -5.20 20.10
N SER A 68 -9.80 -5.28 20.69
CA SER A 68 -9.03 -6.52 20.87
C SER A 68 -8.55 -7.22 19.58
N THR A 69 -8.67 -6.62 18.38
CA THR A 69 -8.18 -7.22 17.12
C THR A 69 -6.65 -7.29 17.00
N GLY A 70 -5.92 -6.69 17.94
CA GLY A 70 -4.45 -6.76 18.00
C GLY A 70 -3.71 -5.62 17.30
N LYS A 71 -4.32 -4.46 17.05
CA LYS A 71 -3.66 -3.29 16.43
C LYS A 71 -2.37 -2.87 17.14
N THR A 72 -2.46 -2.61 18.44
CA THR A 72 -1.30 -2.19 19.24
C THR A 72 -0.23 -3.28 19.32
N THR A 73 -0.64 -4.55 19.42
CA THR A 73 0.25 -5.71 19.37
C THR A 73 0.95 -5.82 18.02
N PHE A 74 0.24 -5.58 16.92
CA PHE A 74 0.79 -5.57 15.57
C PHE A 74 1.88 -4.51 15.41
N ILE A 75 1.69 -3.31 15.98
CA ILE A 75 2.75 -2.28 15.98
C ILE A 75 3.97 -2.75 16.77
N ARG A 76 3.75 -3.25 18.00
CA ARG A 76 4.84 -3.78 18.83
C ARG A 76 5.61 -4.90 18.10
N TYR A 77 4.89 -5.76 17.41
CA TYR A 77 5.45 -6.83 16.60
C TYR A 77 6.32 -6.29 15.46
N LEU A 78 5.80 -5.37 14.65
CA LEU A 78 6.58 -4.74 13.57
C LEU A 78 7.86 -4.04 14.07
N LEU A 79 7.77 -3.38 15.23
CA LEU A 79 8.90 -2.65 15.82
C LEU A 79 9.85 -3.54 16.62
N GLU A 80 9.44 -4.78 16.95
CA GLU A 80 10.06 -5.68 17.92
C GLU A 80 10.40 -5.02 19.27
N LYS A 81 9.62 -3.98 19.62
CA LYS A 81 9.89 -3.11 20.77
C LYS A 81 8.62 -2.41 21.22
N ASP A 82 8.55 -2.14 22.52
CA ASP A 82 7.53 -1.28 23.11
C ASP A 82 7.77 0.20 22.76
N PHE A 83 6.69 0.97 22.75
CA PHE A 83 6.74 2.42 22.51
C PHE A 83 6.05 3.21 23.64
N PRO A 84 6.46 4.46 23.91
CA PRO A 84 5.87 5.26 24.98
C PRO A 84 4.35 5.38 24.89
N GLY A 85 3.67 5.14 26.01
CA GLY A 85 2.20 5.20 26.07
C GLY A 85 1.48 3.98 25.50
N ILE A 86 2.21 2.90 25.17
CA ILE A 86 1.63 1.61 24.80
C ILE A 86 0.78 1.05 25.96
N ARG A 87 -0.40 0.51 25.62
CA ARG A 87 -1.26 -0.23 26.54
C ARG A 87 -1.85 -1.44 25.82
N ILE A 88 -1.43 -2.64 26.22
CA ILE A 88 -1.97 -3.90 25.69
C ILE A 88 -2.73 -4.58 26.82
N GLY A 89 -4.02 -4.86 26.61
CA GLY A 89 -4.84 -5.56 27.59
C GLY A 89 -6.19 -6.04 27.06
N PRO A 90 -6.84 -7.00 27.75
CA PRO A 90 -8.11 -7.57 27.33
C PRO A 90 -9.31 -6.63 27.51
N GLU A 91 -9.19 -5.61 28.36
CA GLU A 91 -10.20 -4.55 28.57
C GLU A 91 -9.90 -3.31 27.74
N PRO A 92 -10.88 -2.50 27.29
CA PRO A 92 -10.73 -1.26 26.53
C PRO A 92 -9.52 -0.39 26.88
N THR A 93 -8.35 -0.71 26.32
CA THR A 93 -7.05 -0.16 26.78
C THR A 93 -6.63 1.08 26.00
N THR A 94 -6.94 1.12 24.70
CA THR A 94 -6.62 2.24 23.81
C THR A 94 -7.89 2.99 23.41
N ASP A 95 -8.14 4.12 24.08
CA ASP A 95 -9.22 5.07 23.77
C ASP A 95 -8.74 6.30 22.98
N ARG A 96 -7.47 6.27 22.52
CA ARG A 96 -6.76 7.39 21.88
C ARG A 96 -6.23 7.01 20.50
N PHE A 97 -6.11 8.02 19.64
CA PHE A 97 -5.28 7.95 18.47
C PHE A 97 -3.81 8.15 18.88
N ILE A 98 -2.94 7.24 18.46
CA ILE A 98 -1.51 7.29 18.76
C ILE A 98 -0.74 7.28 17.45
N ALA A 99 -0.10 8.40 17.13
CA ALA A 99 0.85 8.48 16.03
C ALA A 99 2.24 8.05 16.51
N VAL A 100 2.65 6.84 16.18
CA VAL A 100 3.95 6.27 16.50
C VAL A 100 4.96 6.72 15.43
N MET A 101 5.94 7.52 15.85
CA MET A 101 6.89 8.19 14.97
C MET A 101 8.33 8.05 15.51
N HIS A 102 9.31 8.25 14.64
CA HIS A 102 10.71 8.24 15.03
C HIS A 102 11.02 9.40 16.00
N ALA A 103 11.81 9.09 17.04
CA ALA A 103 12.40 10.08 17.93
C ALA A 103 13.79 10.48 17.42
N GLU A 104 14.03 11.78 17.26
CA GLU A 104 15.40 12.29 17.18
C GLU A 104 16.09 12.13 18.55
N GLU A 105 17.42 12.26 18.58
CA GLU A 105 18.20 12.12 19.80
C GLU A 105 17.68 13.03 20.93
N GLY A 106 17.35 12.42 22.07
CA GLY A 106 16.79 13.12 23.24
C GLY A 106 15.30 13.47 23.17
N GLN A 107 14.56 13.02 22.15
CA GLN A 107 13.12 13.30 21.97
C GLN A 107 12.21 12.08 22.22
N GLU A 108 12.70 11.00 22.84
CA GLU A 108 11.83 9.87 23.20
C GLU A 108 10.77 10.29 24.23
N GLY A 109 9.52 9.92 24.00
CA GLY A 109 8.43 10.26 24.91
C GLY A 109 7.08 10.40 24.21
N VAL A 110 6.14 11.01 24.92
CA VAL A 110 4.77 11.25 24.43
C VAL A 110 4.53 12.75 24.33
N VAL A 111 4.06 13.19 23.17
CA VAL A 111 3.62 14.56 22.93
C VAL A 111 2.09 14.60 22.83
N PRO A 112 1.39 15.36 23.68
CA PRO A 112 -0.07 15.42 23.69
C PRO A 112 -0.62 16.21 22.48
N GLY A 113 -1.83 15.86 22.03
CA GLY A 113 -2.50 16.45 20.87
C GLY A 113 -2.58 17.98 20.86
N ASN A 114 -2.86 18.58 22.02
CA ASN A 114 -2.91 20.05 22.16
C ASN A 114 -1.57 20.73 21.83
N ALA A 115 -0.44 20.07 22.10
CA ALA A 115 0.89 20.58 21.75
C ALA A 115 1.24 20.29 20.29
N LEU A 116 0.72 19.20 19.71
CA LEU A 116 1.01 18.83 18.32
C LEU A 116 0.37 19.76 17.31
N VAL A 117 -0.83 20.26 17.58
CA VAL A 117 -1.54 21.14 16.64
C VAL A 117 -0.95 22.54 16.54
N VAL A 118 -0.04 22.91 17.46
CA VAL A 118 0.66 24.20 17.42
C VAL A 118 2.05 24.11 16.79
N ASP A 119 2.57 22.90 16.52
CA ASP A 119 3.89 22.71 15.93
C ASP A 119 3.81 22.82 14.39
N PRO A 120 4.41 23.85 13.76
CA PRO A 120 4.39 24.01 12.31
C PRO A 120 5.21 22.97 11.55
N LYS A 121 6.07 22.19 12.24
CA LYS A 121 6.84 21.11 11.63
C LYS A 121 6.03 19.81 11.52
N LYS A 122 4.85 19.74 12.13
CA LYS A 122 4.01 18.54 12.14
C LYS A 122 2.76 18.77 11.29
N GLN A 123 2.39 17.75 10.52
CA GLN A 123 1.19 17.75 9.65
C GLN A 123 -0.15 17.68 10.42
N PHE A 124 -0.13 17.78 11.74
CA PHE A 124 -1.31 17.54 12.59
C PHE A 124 -2.10 18.81 12.93
N ARG A 125 -1.60 20.00 12.57
CA ARG A 125 -2.29 21.28 12.82
C ARG A 125 -3.75 21.30 12.37
N PRO A 126 -4.14 20.78 11.20
CA PRO A 126 -5.55 20.76 10.78
C PRO A 126 -6.47 19.95 11.69
N LEU A 127 -5.94 19.04 12.52
CA LEU A 127 -6.73 18.27 13.48
C LEU A 127 -7.35 19.12 14.59
N ALA A 128 -6.90 20.36 14.78
CA ALA A 128 -7.51 21.30 15.73
C ALA A 128 -9.02 21.50 15.49
N LYS A 129 -9.50 21.32 14.26
CA LYS A 129 -10.92 21.43 13.89
C LYS A 129 -11.83 20.44 14.63
N PHE A 130 -11.30 19.31 15.09
CA PHE A 130 -12.05 18.30 15.84
C PHE A 130 -12.22 18.65 17.32
N GLY A 131 -11.61 19.75 17.78
CA GLY A 131 -11.80 20.32 19.11
C GLY A 131 -11.08 19.57 20.24
N ASN A 132 -11.17 20.15 21.44
CA ASN A 132 -10.41 19.69 22.61
C ASN A 132 -10.74 18.25 23.04
N ALA A 133 -11.97 17.79 22.82
CA ALA A 133 -12.37 16.42 23.16
C ALA A 133 -11.56 15.38 22.38
N PHE A 134 -11.33 15.63 21.09
CA PHE A 134 -10.44 14.82 20.25
C PHE A 134 -8.98 14.98 20.65
N LEU A 135 -8.50 16.22 20.80
CA LEU A 135 -7.08 16.49 21.05
C LEU A 135 -6.57 15.91 22.38
N ASN A 136 -7.42 15.79 23.39
CA ASN A 136 -7.11 15.10 24.64
C ASN A 136 -6.98 13.56 24.47
N ARG A 137 -7.50 13.02 23.36
CA ARG A 137 -7.44 11.62 22.94
C ARG A 137 -6.59 11.42 21.69
N PHE A 138 -5.71 12.38 21.38
CA PHE A 138 -4.71 12.27 20.35
C PHE A 138 -3.33 12.51 20.95
N GLN A 139 -2.35 11.71 20.57
CA GLN A 139 -0.97 11.87 21.00
C GLN A 139 -0.01 11.33 19.93
N VAL A 140 1.22 11.83 19.97
CA VAL A 140 2.36 11.26 19.23
C VAL A 140 3.24 10.54 20.24
N SER A 141 3.58 9.30 19.93
CA SER A 141 4.57 8.52 20.66
C SER A 141 5.85 8.51 19.83
N GLN A 142 6.92 9.07 20.40
CA GLN A 142 8.22 9.13 19.75
C GLN A 142 9.14 8.08 20.38
N VAL A 143 9.68 7.20 19.54
CA VAL A 143 10.64 6.16 19.97
C VAL A 143 11.72 5.99 18.91
N HIS A 144 12.94 5.70 19.35
CA HIS A 144 14.02 5.34 18.43
C HIS A 144 13.78 3.92 17.90
N SER A 145 13.57 3.81 16.59
CA SER A 145 13.38 2.56 15.86
C SER A 145 13.80 2.74 14.39
N PRO A 146 14.60 1.82 13.82
CA PRO A 146 14.96 1.84 12.40
C PRO A 146 13.74 1.77 11.47
N VAL A 147 12.69 1.04 11.86
CA VAL A 147 11.43 0.98 11.11
C VAL A 147 10.80 2.37 10.96
N LEU A 148 10.79 3.14 12.04
CA LEU A 148 10.18 4.47 12.08
C LEU A 148 11.04 5.55 11.38
N GLU A 149 12.30 5.25 11.08
CA GLU A 149 13.13 6.10 10.22
C GLU A 149 12.54 6.20 8.81
N SER A 150 11.90 5.11 8.35
CA SER A 150 11.34 5.03 7.01
C SER A 150 9.83 5.29 6.95
N ILE A 151 9.07 4.97 8.00
CA ILE A 151 7.61 5.09 8.04
C ILE A 151 7.08 5.68 9.35
N SER A 152 5.79 5.98 9.42
CA SER A 152 5.08 6.29 10.67
C SER A 152 3.78 5.49 10.74
N ILE A 153 3.36 5.12 11.94
CA ILE A 153 2.19 4.24 12.13
C ILE A 153 1.18 4.94 13.02
N ILE A 154 -0.08 4.94 12.61
CA ILE A 154 -1.20 5.52 13.35
C ILE A 154 -2.03 4.39 13.94
N ASP A 155 -1.96 4.21 15.26
CA ASP A 155 -2.88 3.34 16.00
C ASP A 155 -4.19 4.09 16.27
N THR A 156 -5.31 3.44 15.97
CA THR A 156 -6.64 4.01 16.21
C THR A 156 -7.31 3.37 17.43
N PRO A 157 -8.18 4.11 18.14
CA PRO A 157 -9.01 3.52 19.18
C PRO A 157 -9.81 2.32 18.65
N GLY A 158 -9.92 1.26 19.45
CA GLY A 158 -10.73 0.10 19.08
C GLY A 158 -12.19 0.49 18.84
N ILE A 159 -12.74 0.08 17.69
CA ILE A 159 -14.15 0.32 17.38
C ILE A 159 -15.00 -0.62 18.24
N LEU A 160 -16.00 -0.04 18.92
CA LEU A 160 -16.85 -0.79 19.83
C LEU A 160 -17.86 -1.64 19.04
N SER A 161 -18.21 -2.80 19.61
CA SER A 161 -19.20 -3.71 19.06
C SER A 161 -20.53 -3.53 19.81
N GLY A 162 -21.60 -3.14 19.10
CA GLY A 162 -22.98 -3.13 19.61
C GLY A 162 -23.54 -1.77 20.05
N GLU A 163 -24.86 -1.61 19.93
CA GLU A 163 -25.57 -0.33 20.15
C GLU A 163 -25.51 0.23 21.58
N LYS A 164 -25.33 -0.64 22.60
CA LYS A 164 -25.28 -0.24 24.01
C LYS A 164 -23.95 0.36 24.45
N GLN A 165 -22.92 0.29 23.59
CA GLN A 165 -21.61 0.88 23.80
C GLN A 165 -21.35 2.03 22.83
N ARG A 166 -22.39 2.72 22.35
CA ARG A 166 -22.25 4.05 21.74
C ARG A 166 -21.81 5.04 22.82
N VAL A 167 -20.56 4.92 23.26
CA VAL A 167 -19.93 5.94 24.07
C VAL A 167 -19.84 7.15 23.16
N ASP A 168 -20.56 8.21 23.51
CA ASP A 168 -20.35 9.51 22.88
C ASP A 168 -18.88 9.86 23.12
N ARG A 169 -18.06 9.69 22.08
CA ARG A 169 -16.62 9.93 22.13
C ARG A 169 -16.34 11.42 22.38
N GLY A 170 -17.35 12.28 22.19
CA GLY A 170 -17.25 13.73 22.27
C GLY A 170 -16.60 14.36 21.04
N TYR A 171 -16.35 13.57 19.99
CA TYR A 171 -15.79 14.03 18.72
C TYR A 171 -16.25 13.13 17.57
N ASP A 172 -16.19 13.67 16.35
CA ASP A 172 -16.51 12.95 15.12
C ASP A 172 -15.39 11.96 14.74
N PHE A 173 -15.53 10.70 15.17
CA PHE A 173 -14.55 9.65 14.88
C PHE A 173 -14.43 9.33 13.39
N THR A 174 -15.55 9.31 12.66
CA THR A 174 -15.58 9.04 11.23
C THR A 174 -14.86 10.12 10.43
N GLY A 175 -15.09 11.39 10.74
CA GLY A 175 -14.38 12.51 10.09
C GLY A 175 -12.88 12.53 10.39
N VAL A 176 -12.46 12.08 11.59
CA VAL A 176 -11.02 11.91 11.89
C VAL A 176 -10.41 10.78 11.05
N LEU A 177 -11.10 9.63 10.93
CA LEU A 177 -10.62 8.52 10.10
C LEU A 177 -10.48 8.92 8.63
N GLU A 178 -11.49 9.61 8.09
CA GLU A 178 -11.47 10.15 6.73
C GLU A 178 -10.28 11.10 6.54
N TRP A 179 -10.03 12.01 7.49
CA TRP A 179 -8.89 12.93 7.44
C TRP A 179 -7.53 12.20 7.36
N PHE A 180 -7.38 11.10 8.10
CA PHE A 180 -6.19 10.26 8.01
C PHE A 180 -6.14 9.49 6.68
N ALA A 181 -7.26 8.94 6.21
CA ALA A 181 -7.35 8.18 4.96
C ALA A 181 -6.86 8.99 3.74
N GLU A 182 -7.15 10.30 3.72
CA GLU A 182 -6.65 11.22 2.70
C GLU A 182 -5.12 11.32 2.67
N ARG A 183 -4.45 11.16 3.83
CA ARG A 183 -3.01 11.47 4.02
C ARG A 183 -2.12 10.25 4.18
N VAL A 184 -2.69 9.10 4.54
CA VAL A 184 -1.92 7.87 4.71
C VAL A 184 -1.63 7.20 3.37
N ASP A 185 -0.57 6.41 3.33
CA ASP A 185 -0.16 5.63 2.17
C ASP A 185 -0.79 4.24 2.19
N ARG A 186 -1.15 3.77 3.38
CA ARG A 186 -1.70 2.44 3.60
C ARG A 186 -2.71 2.44 4.74
N ILE A 187 -3.79 1.70 4.57
CA ILE A 187 -4.80 1.45 5.61
C ILE A 187 -4.86 -0.05 5.84
N ILE A 188 -4.58 -0.50 7.05
CA ILE A 188 -4.67 -1.91 7.43
C ILE A 188 -5.95 -2.09 8.26
N LEU A 189 -6.90 -2.86 7.71
CA LEU A 189 -8.12 -3.26 8.40
C LEU A 189 -7.87 -4.59 9.13
N LEU A 190 -7.82 -4.57 10.46
CA LEU A 190 -7.58 -5.75 11.29
C LEU A 190 -8.88 -6.38 11.77
N PHE A 191 -9.01 -7.69 11.52
CA PHE A 191 -10.08 -8.56 11.98
C PHE A 191 -9.52 -9.67 12.86
N ASP A 192 -10.28 -10.08 13.89
CA ASP A 192 -9.91 -11.21 14.74
C ASP A 192 -10.60 -12.48 14.23
N ALA A 193 -9.83 -13.50 13.87
CA ALA A 193 -10.35 -14.76 13.35
C ALA A 193 -11.20 -15.53 14.37
N HIS A 194 -10.96 -15.34 15.66
CA HIS A 194 -11.73 -15.97 16.73
C HIS A 194 -13.06 -15.25 17.00
N LYS A 195 -13.13 -13.93 16.76
CA LYS A 195 -14.30 -13.07 17.03
C LYS A 195 -14.64 -12.19 15.83
N LEU A 196 -15.04 -12.82 14.73
CA LEU A 196 -15.48 -12.10 13.56
C LEU A 196 -16.87 -11.50 13.80
N ASP A 197 -16.91 -10.20 14.05
CA ASP A 197 -18.11 -9.36 14.02
C ASP A 197 -17.84 -8.17 13.09
N ILE A 198 -18.85 -7.60 12.46
CA ILE A 198 -18.74 -6.32 11.74
C ILE A 198 -19.90 -5.46 12.22
N SER A 199 -19.66 -4.75 13.31
CA SER A 199 -20.64 -3.85 13.91
C SER A 199 -21.02 -2.71 12.96
N ASP A 200 -22.18 -2.09 13.18
CA ASP A 200 -22.62 -0.93 12.40
C ASP A 200 -21.66 0.27 12.52
N GLU A 201 -20.98 0.41 13.66
CA GLU A 201 -19.94 1.43 13.82
C GLU A 201 -18.70 1.10 13.00
N PHE A 202 -18.30 -0.17 12.92
CA PHE A 202 -17.17 -0.56 12.09
C PHE A 202 -17.51 -0.45 10.60
N ARG A 203 -18.73 -0.82 10.20
CA ARG A 203 -19.25 -0.58 8.84
C ARG A 203 -19.15 0.90 8.46
N ARG A 204 -19.66 1.81 9.29
CA ARG A 204 -19.57 3.27 9.07
C ARG A 204 -18.13 3.75 8.98
N SER A 205 -17.23 3.16 9.79
CA SER A 205 -15.81 3.47 9.76
C SER A 205 -15.15 3.03 8.45
N ILE A 206 -15.53 1.87 7.89
CA ILE A 206 -15.05 1.40 6.58
C ILE A 206 -15.65 2.25 5.46
N GLU A 207 -16.93 2.63 5.56
CA GLU A 207 -17.58 3.53 4.60
C GLU A 207 -16.91 4.91 4.53
N ALA A 208 -16.39 5.42 5.65
CA ALA A 208 -15.59 6.65 5.70
C ALA A 208 -14.21 6.54 4.99
N LEU A 209 -13.79 5.34 4.58
CA LEU A 209 -12.55 5.10 3.83
C LEU A 209 -12.81 4.94 2.32
N ARG A 210 -14.06 5.06 1.88
CA ARG A 210 -14.44 4.89 0.47
C ARG A 210 -13.68 5.87 -0.43
N GLY A 211 -13.25 5.41 -1.60
CA GLY A 211 -12.43 6.22 -2.53
C GLY A 211 -10.93 6.12 -2.26
N HIS A 212 -10.55 5.45 -1.17
CA HIS A 212 -9.19 5.08 -0.82
C HIS A 212 -8.97 3.55 -0.83
N ASP A 213 -9.80 2.81 -1.56
CA ASP A 213 -9.79 1.35 -1.61
C ASP A 213 -8.43 0.78 -2.06
N ASP A 214 -7.70 1.50 -2.92
CA ASP A 214 -6.36 1.13 -3.37
C ASP A 214 -5.31 1.09 -2.24
N LYS A 215 -5.57 1.85 -1.17
CA LYS A 215 -4.74 1.93 0.03
C LYS A 215 -5.07 0.84 1.06
N ILE A 216 -6.21 0.15 0.92
CA ILE A 216 -6.69 -0.82 1.91
C ILE A 216 -5.96 -2.15 1.77
N ARG A 217 -5.55 -2.72 2.91
CA ARG A 217 -5.08 -4.09 3.10
C ARG A 217 -5.83 -4.69 4.27
N ILE A 218 -6.22 -5.95 4.14
CA ILE A 218 -7.08 -6.59 5.14
C ILE A 218 -6.26 -7.67 5.83
N VAL A 219 -6.24 -7.64 7.16
CA VAL A 219 -5.49 -8.61 7.97
C VAL A 219 -6.49 -9.39 8.81
N LEU A 220 -6.54 -10.70 8.59
CA LEU A 220 -7.26 -11.64 9.45
C LEU A 220 -6.27 -12.19 10.48
N ASN A 221 -6.22 -11.51 11.62
CA ASN A 221 -5.29 -11.75 12.71
C ASN A 221 -5.76 -12.88 13.65
N LYS A 222 -4.83 -13.43 14.44
CA LYS A 222 -5.07 -14.54 15.37
C LYS A 222 -5.62 -15.79 14.69
N ALA A 223 -5.22 -16.02 13.44
CA ALA A 223 -5.69 -17.17 12.65
C ALA A 223 -5.24 -18.52 13.25
N ASP A 224 -4.15 -18.52 14.01
CA ASP A 224 -3.64 -19.68 14.76
C ASP A 224 -4.53 -20.11 15.94
N MET A 225 -5.52 -19.28 16.35
CA MET A 225 -6.40 -19.57 17.48
C MET A 225 -7.60 -20.45 17.11
N ILE A 226 -7.73 -20.83 15.83
CA ILE A 226 -8.82 -21.65 15.30
C ILE A 226 -8.29 -22.74 14.37
N GLU A 227 -9.02 -23.84 14.25
CA GLU A 227 -8.66 -24.95 13.37
C GLU A 227 -8.87 -24.61 11.88
N HIS A 228 -8.20 -25.34 10.99
CA HIS A 228 -8.23 -25.10 9.54
C HIS A 228 -9.65 -24.98 8.95
N GLN A 229 -10.57 -25.89 9.29
CA GLN A 229 -11.94 -25.83 8.77
C GLN A 229 -12.69 -24.59 9.26
N GLN A 230 -12.49 -24.19 10.52
CA GLN A 230 -13.10 -22.99 11.06
C GLN A 230 -12.50 -21.74 10.42
N LEU A 231 -11.20 -21.71 10.17
CA LEU A 231 -10.52 -20.62 9.47
C LEU A 231 -11.11 -20.38 8.08
N MET A 232 -11.35 -21.43 7.29
CA MET A 232 -11.97 -21.31 5.97
C MET A 232 -13.40 -20.75 6.04
N ARG A 233 -14.17 -21.11 7.09
CA ARG A 233 -15.53 -20.56 7.32
C ARG A 233 -15.49 -19.09 7.69
N VAL A 234 -14.58 -18.70 8.59
CA VAL A 234 -14.40 -17.30 9.04
C VAL A 234 -13.93 -16.44 7.87
N TYR A 235 -12.95 -16.92 7.10
CA TYR A 235 -12.47 -16.25 5.89
C TYR A 235 -13.60 -16.02 4.87
N GLY A 236 -14.40 -17.05 4.57
CA GLY A 236 -15.55 -16.92 3.68
C GLY A 236 -16.60 -15.91 4.18
N ALA A 237 -16.89 -15.91 5.48
CA ALA A 237 -17.81 -14.97 6.11
C ALA A 237 -17.31 -13.52 6.08
N LEU A 238 -16.01 -13.31 6.29
CA LEU A 238 -15.35 -12.01 6.19
C LEU A 238 -15.47 -11.46 4.76
N MET A 239 -15.09 -12.25 3.77
CA MET A 239 -15.14 -11.84 2.35
C MET A 239 -16.57 -11.51 1.90
N TRP A 240 -17.54 -12.34 2.30
CA TRP A 240 -18.96 -12.08 2.02
C TRP A 240 -19.43 -10.75 2.60
N SER A 241 -19.00 -10.44 3.83
CA SER A 241 -19.42 -9.22 4.52
C SER A 241 -18.74 -7.98 3.96
N LEU A 242 -17.44 -8.06 3.67
CA LEU A 242 -16.66 -6.98 3.06
C LEU A 242 -17.14 -6.64 1.66
N GLY A 243 -17.49 -7.64 0.84
CA GLY A 243 -18.03 -7.41 -0.50
C GLY A 243 -19.28 -6.53 -0.50
N LYS A 244 -20.08 -6.57 0.58
CA LYS A 244 -21.25 -5.68 0.75
C LYS A 244 -20.88 -4.26 1.19
N VAL A 245 -19.76 -4.10 1.90
CA VAL A 245 -19.36 -2.82 2.52
C VAL A 245 -18.48 -2.00 1.58
N LEU A 246 -17.43 -2.61 1.03
CA LEU A 246 -16.46 -1.93 0.16
C LEU A 246 -17.07 -1.53 -1.18
N GLN A 247 -18.06 -2.29 -1.68
CA GLN A 247 -18.74 -2.01 -2.96
C GLN A 247 -17.79 -1.87 -4.16
N THR A 248 -16.60 -2.47 -4.08
CA THR A 248 -15.65 -2.57 -5.18
C THR A 248 -15.89 -3.86 -5.97
N PRO A 249 -15.77 -3.83 -7.31
CA PRO A 249 -15.87 -5.05 -8.12
C PRO A 249 -14.67 -5.98 -7.90
N GLU A 250 -13.54 -5.43 -7.43
CA GLU A 250 -12.32 -6.18 -7.17
C GLU A 250 -12.33 -6.79 -5.76
N VAL A 251 -11.82 -8.02 -5.66
CA VAL A 251 -11.70 -8.75 -4.40
C VAL A 251 -10.49 -8.22 -3.64
N ALA A 252 -10.71 -7.69 -2.43
CA ALA A 252 -9.62 -7.21 -1.58
C ALA A 252 -8.70 -8.36 -1.14
N ARG A 253 -7.39 -8.15 -1.21
CA ARG A 253 -6.39 -9.10 -0.66
C ARG A 253 -6.50 -9.12 0.86
N VAL A 254 -6.58 -10.33 1.40
CA VAL A 254 -6.55 -10.59 2.85
C VAL A 254 -5.26 -11.34 3.18
N TYR A 255 -4.55 -10.87 4.20
CA TYR A 255 -3.40 -11.51 4.81
C TYR A 255 -3.85 -12.27 6.04
N ILE A 256 -3.57 -13.57 6.10
CA ILE A 256 -4.05 -14.47 7.14
C ILE A 256 -2.86 -14.86 8.00
N GLY A 257 -2.90 -14.58 9.31
CA GLY A 257 -1.79 -14.91 10.19
C GLY A 257 -2.03 -14.51 11.64
N SER A 258 -0.97 -14.60 12.43
CA SER A 258 -0.94 -14.18 13.83
C SER A 258 0.31 -13.37 14.08
N PHE A 259 0.14 -12.05 14.10
CA PHE A 259 1.23 -11.08 14.06
C PHE A 259 1.65 -10.69 15.48
N TRP A 260 2.31 -11.63 16.17
CA TRP A 260 2.87 -11.50 17.51
C TRP A 260 4.09 -12.42 17.69
N ASP A 261 4.76 -12.29 18.82
CA ASP A 261 5.93 -13.08 19.23
C ASP A 261 5.58 -14.35 20.04
N GLU A 262 4.30 -14.69 20.16
CA GLU A 262 3.82 -15.83 20.95
C GLU A 262 3.75 -17.15 20.13
N PRO A 263 3.89 -18.33 20.78
CA PRO A 263 3.77 -19.62 20.11
C PRO A 263 2.41 -19.83 19.42
N LEU A 264 2.42 -20.42 18.22
CA LEU A 264 1.20 -20.78 17.50
C LEU A 264 0.41 -21.84 18.28
N ARG A 265 -0.89 -21.58 18.49
CA ARG A 265 -1.77 -22.56 19.15
C ARG A 265 -2.13 -23.72 18.23
N TYR A 266 -2.51 -23.43 17.00
CA TYR A 266 -2.69 -24.41 15.93
C TYR A 266 -1.71 -24.09 14.80
N ASP A 267 -0.77 -25.00 14.52
CA ASP A 267 0.33 -24.80 13.58
C ASP A 267 0.15 -25.50 12.23
N ALA A 268 -0.99 -26.17 12.02
CA ALA A 268 -1.31 -26.86 10.77
C ALA A 268 -1.23 -25.96 9.52
N ASN A 269 -1.44 -24.65 9.69
CA ASN A 269 -1.38 -23.65 8.62
C ASN A 269 -0.14 -22.74 8.73
N ARG A 270 0.89 -23.11 9.49
CA ARG A 270 2.09 -22.27 9.72
C ARG A 270 2.68 -21.72 8.42
N LYS A 271 2.87 -22.57 7.42
CA LYS A 271 3.42 -22.17 6.11
C LYS A 271 2.59 -21.09 5.42
N LEU A 272 1.27 -21.15 5.56
CA LEU A 272 0.37 -20.11 5.02
C LEU A 272 0.56 -18.81 5.81
N PHE A 273 0.61 -18.86 7.14
CA PHE A 273 0.77 -17.68 7.97
C PHE A 273 2.07 -16.93 7.66
N GLU A 274 3.19 -17.66 7.57
CA GLU A 274 4.51 -17.08 7.25
C GLU A 274 4.53 -16.51 5.82
N ALA A 275 3.89 -17.18 4.85
CA ALA A 275 3.79 -16.68 3.48
C ALA A 275 3.03 -15.36 3.40
N GLU A 276 1.86 -15.28 4.05
CA GLU A 276 1.01 -14.10 4.07
C GLU A 276 1.65 -12.96 4.87
N GLU A 277 2.40 -13.27 5.93
CA GLU A 277 3.20 -12.31 6.67
C GLU A 277 4.29 -11.68 5.78
N GLN A 278 5.06 -12.51 5.07
CA GLN A 278 6.09 -12.02 4.16
C GLN A 278 5.50 -11.16 3.03
N ASP A 279 4.36 -11.56 2.47
CA ASP A 279 3.65 -10.76 1.46
C ASP A 279 3.22 -9.39 2.01
N LEU A 280 2.72 -9.34 3.26
CA LEU A 280 2.35 -8.09 3.92
C LEU A 280 3.58 -7.21 4.18
N PHE A 281 4.67 -7.81 4.65
CA PHE A 281 5.90 -7.10 4.95
C PHE A 281 6.54 -6.52 3.69
N ASN A 282 6.54 -7.28 2.59
CA ASN A 282 6.98 -6.77 1.29
C ASN A 282 6.14 -5.58 0.83
N ASP A 283 4.80 -5.61 1.01
CA ASP A 283 3.93 -4.48 0.67
C ASP A 283 4.24 -3.24 1.53
N ILE A 284 4.54 -3.42 2.83
CA ILE A 284 4.92 -2.34 3.75
C ILE A 284 6.32 -1.79 3.45
N GLN A 285 7.31 -2.65 3.20
CA GLN A 285 8.68 -2.26 2.84
C GLN A 285 8.72 -1.49 1.52
N SER A 286 7.76 -1.72 0.61
CA SER A 286 7.64 -0.97 -0.64
C SER A 286 7.16 0.48 -0.45
N LEU A 287 6.65 0.86 0.74
CA LEU A 287 6.01 2.15 0.95
C LEU A 287 6.95 3.35 0.69
N PRO A 288 8.17 3.43 1.27
CA PRO A 288 9.07 4.57 1.06
C PRO A 288 9.46 4.75 -0.42
N ARG A 289 9.78 3.65 -1.11
CA ARG A 289 10.15 3.67 -2.54
C ARG A 289 9.02 4.21 -3.43
N ASN A 290 7.77 3.94 -3.06
CA ASN A 290 6.59 4.32 -3.83
C ASN A 290 5.90 5.60 -3.33
N ALA A 291 6.44 6.26 -2.30
CA ALA A 291 5.83 7.44 -1.67
C ALA A 291 5.58 8.58 -2.65
N ALA A 292 6.56 8.89 -3.51
CA ALA A 292 6.45 9.95 -4.51
C ALA A 292 5.31 9.68 -5.52
N LEU A 293 5.16 8.42 -5.96
CA LEU A 293 4.06 8.01 -6.85
C LEU A 293 2.69 8.15 -6.18
N ARG A 294 2.59 7.79 -4.91
CA ARG A 294 1.32 7.93 -4.15
C ARG A 294 0.96 9.39 -3.94
N LYS A 295 1.90 10.23 -3.50
CA LYS A 295 1.69 11.68 -3.36
C LYS A 295 1.29 12.32 -4.71
N LEU A 296 1.87 11.87 -5.82
CA LEU A 296 1.47 12.29 -7.16
C LEU A 296 0.01 11.88 -7.47
N ASN A 297 -0.37 10.62 -7.22
CA ASN A 297 -1.73 10.13 -7.45
C ASN A 297 -2.77 10.87 -6.59
N ASP A 298 -2.46 11.14 -5.32
CA ASP A 298 -3.33 11.89 -4.43
C ASP A 298 -3.48 13.34 -4.90
N LEU A 299 -2.40 13.97 -5.40
CA LEU A 299 -2.48 15.30 -6.01
C LEU A 299 -3.33 15.32 -7.29
N ILE A 300 -3.28 14.26 -8.10
CA ILE A 300 -4.14 14.09 -9.29
C ILE A 300 -5.61 14.01 -8.87
N LYS A 301 -5.94 13.13 -7.90
CA LYS A 301 -7.31 12.96 -7.38
C LYS A 301 -7.82 14.30 -6.85
N ARG A 302 -7.01 15.01 -6.05
CA ARG A 302 -7.34 16.33 -5.51
C ARG A 302 -7.57 17.38 -6.59
N ALA A 303 -6.69 17.46 -7.59
CA ALA A 303 -6.81 18.41 -8.70
C ALA A 303 -8.10 18.22 -9.51
N ARG A 304 -8.49 16.97 -9.77
CA ARG A 304 -9.76 16.63 -10.44
C ARG A 304 -10.95 17.07 -9.58
N LEU A 305 -10.97 16.72 -8.30
CA LEU A 305 -12.04 17.10 -7.39
C LEU A 305 -12.18 18.63 -7.28
N ALA A 306 -11.07 19.36 -7.18
CA ALA A 306 -11.08 20.84 -7.16
C ALA A 306 -11.64 21.44 -8.45
N LYS A 307 -11.29 20.86 -9.62
CA LYS A 307 -11.84 21.25 -10.91
C LYS A 307 -13.35 21.01 -10.99
N VAL A 308 -13.83 19.84 -10.55
CA VAL A 308 -15.26 19.51 -10.50
C VAL A 308 -16.01 20.45 -9.57
N HIS A 309 -15.48 20.68 -8.36
CA HIS A 309 -16.04 21.61 -7.39
C HIS A 309 -16.17 23.03 -7.95
N ALA A 310 -15.13 23.52 -8.66
CA ALA A 310 -15.17 24.82 -9.32
C ALA A 310 -16.31 24.94 -10.33
N TYR A 311 -16.59 23.88 -11.13
CA TYR A 311 -17.73 23.86 -12.03
C TYR A 311 -19.08 23.87 -11.30
N ILE A 312 -19.21 23.07 -10.24
CA ILE A 312 -20.43 23.02 -9.41
C ILE A 312 -20.73 24.42 -8.85
N ILE A 313 -19.77 25.04 -8.16
CA ILE A 313 -19.94 26.36 -7.55
C ILE A 313 -20.26 27.42 -8.61
N SER A 314 -19.57 27.37 -9.75
CA SER A 314 -19.81 28.31 -10.86
C SER A 314 -21.19 28.14 -11.49
N ALA A 315 -21.67 26.91 -11.66
CA ALA A 315 -23.00 26.62 -12.20
C ALA A 315 -24.09 27.12 -11.24
N LEU A 316 -23.94 26.84 -9.93
CA LEU A 316 -24.85 27.36 -8.90
C LEU A 316 -24.87 28.89 -8.91
N ARG A 317 -23.71 29.55 -9.05
CA ARG A 317 -23.63 31.01 -9.13
C ARG A 317 -24.32 31.56 -10.37
N LYS A 318 -24.13 30.93 -11.52
CA LYS A 318 -24.71 31.34 -12.82
C LYS A 318 -26.24 31.36 -12.79
N ASP A 319 -26.84 30.42 -12.08
CA ASP A 319 -28.30 30.25 -12.01
C ASP A 319 -28.96 31.07 -10.89
N MET A 320 -28.19 31.79 -10.06
CA MET A 320 -28.73 32.61 -8.99
C MET A 320 -29.30 33.96 -9.48
N PRO A 321 -30.52 34.34 -9.07
CA PRO A 321 -31.10 35.63 -9.43
C PRO A 321 -30.41 36.78 -8.69
N THR A 322 -30.34 37.93 -9.34
CA THR A 322 -29.63 39.12 -8.81
C THR A 322 -30.42 39.85 -7.73
N VAL A 323 -31.76 39.89 -7.82
CA VAL A 323 -32.59 40.79 -6.98
C VAL A 323 -33.58 40.04 -6.08
N PHE A 324 -34.53 39.26 -6.62
CA PHE A 324 -35.59 38.60 -5.85
C PHE A 324 -35.57 37.08 -6.00
N GLY A 325 -36.15 36.35 -5.04
CA GLY A 325 -36.34 34.88 -5.11
C GLY A 325 -35.11 34.03 -4.80
N LYS A 326 -34.05 34.63 -4.23
CA LYS A 326 -32.76 33.97 -3.94
C LYS A 326 -32.89 32.72 -3.08
N GLU A 327 -33.61 32.80 -1.96
CA GLU A 327 -33.79 31.67 -1.03
C GLU A 327 -34.57 30.51 -1.66
N SER A 328 -35.62 30.80 -2.43
CA SER A 328 -36.37 29.76 -3.15
C SER A 328 -35.46 29.08 -4.19
N LYS A 329 -34.77 29.89 -5.00
CA LYS A 329 -33.88 29.36 -6.04
C LYS A 329 -32.74 28.53 -5.46
N LYS A 330 -32.14 28.95 -4.33
CA LYS A 330 -31.13 28.16 -3.60
C LYS A 330 -31.67 26.78 -3.23
N LYS A 331 -32.84 26.71 -2.61
CA LYS A 331 -33.48 25.43 -2.25
C LYS A 331 -33.75 24.56 -3.48
N ASP A 332 -34.23 25.16 -4.57
CA ASP A 332 -34.47 24.47 -5.83
C ASP A 332 -33.19 23.93 -6.47
N LEU A 333 -32.09 24.69 -6.43
CA LEU A 333 -30.79 24.27 -6.94
C LEU A 333 -30.19 23.12 -6.13
N ILE A 334 -30.26 23.18 -4.79
CA ILE A 334 -29.80 22.10 -3.92
C ILE A 334 -30.61 20.82 -4.19
N LYS A 335 -31.94 20.94 -4.28
CA LYS A 335 -32.82 19.79 -4.56
C LYS A 335 -32.51 19.13 -5.91
N ASN A 336 -32.17 19.94 -6.92
CA ASN A 336 -31.87 19.47 -8.28
C ASN A 336 -30.36 19.31 -8.56
N LEU A 337 -29.52 19.24 -7.53
CA LEU A 337 -28.06 19.14 -7.68
C LEU A 337 -27.64 17.91 -8.51
N SER A 338 -28.41 16.82 -8.45
CA SER A 338 -28.17 15.63 -9.27
C SER A 338 -28.21 15.90 -10.77
N GLN A 339 -29.14 16.77 -11.20
CA GLN A 339 -29.25 17.19 -12.60
C GLN A 339 -28.08 18.10 -12.99
N ILE A 340 -27.69 19.03 -12.11
CA ILE A 340 -26.52 19.88 -12.31
C ILE A 340 -25.25 19.03 -12.53
N TYR A 341 -25.10 17.94 -11.78
CA TYR A 341 -23.96 17.02 -11.98
C TYR A 341 -24.00 16.37 -13.35
N ILE A 342 -25.17 15.91 -13.80
CA ILE A 342 -25.34 15.29 -15.14
C ILE A 342 -25.03 16.31 -16.24
N ASP A 343 -25.44 17.56 -16.07
CA ASP A 343 -25.20 18.61 -17.05
C ASP A 343 -23.69 18.94 -17.14
N ILE A 344 -23.00 19.06 -16.00
CA ILE A 344 -21.55 19.27 -15.94
C ILE A 344 -20.79 18.06 -16.53
N GLU A 345 -21.20 16.84 -16.20
CA GLU A 345 -20.63 15.60 -16.73
C GLU A 345 -20.66 15.59 -18.27
N ARG A 346 -21.79 15.98 -18.87
CA ARG A 346 -21.94 16.04 -20.33
C ARG A 346 -21.20 17.20 -20.98
N GLU A 347 -21.30 18.40 -20.40
CA GLU A 347 -20.73 19.62 -20.96
C GLU A 347 -19.20 19.58 -20.96
N TYR A 348 -18.60 19.10 -19.85
CA TYR A 348 -17.16 19.12 -19.63
C TYR A 348 -16.50 17.74 -19.78
N GLN A 349 -17.26 16.70 -20.11
CA GLN A 349 -16.78 15.32 -20.30
C GLN A 349 -16.04 14.78 -19.07
N ILE A 350 -16.62 15.00 -17.89
CA ILE A 350 -16.02 14.61 -16.61
C ILE A 350 -16.63 13.27 -16.15
N PRO A 351 -15.81 12.27 -15.79
CA PRO A 351 -16.31 11.01 -15.26
C PRO A 351 -17.13 11.20 -13.98
N ARG A 352 -18.23 10.45 -13.84
CA ARG A 352 -19.08 10.48 -12.64
C ARG A 352 -18.32 10.23 -11.33
N GLY A 353 -17.25 9.43 -11.37
CA GLY A 353 -16.44 9.10 -10.20
C GLY A 353 -15.60 10.26 -9.66
N ASP A 354 -15.42 11.35 -10.42
CA ASP A 354 -14.70 12.55 -9.95
C ASP A 354 -15.63 13.52 -9.19
N PHE A 355 -16.95 13.25 -9.16
CA PHE A 355 -17.91 14.07 -8.44
C PHE A 355 -17.97 13.69 -6.95
N PRO A 356 -18.07 14.69 -6.05
CA PRO A 356 -18.28 14.43 -4.62
C PRO A 356 -19.64 13.77 -4.35
N ASP A 357 -19.81 13.22 -3.15
CA ASP A 357 -21.09 12.65 -2.75
C ASP A 357 -22.21 13.70 -2.83
N LEU A 358 -23.30 13.30 -3.47
CA LEU A 358 -24.41 14.20 -3.76
C LEU A 358 -25.05 14.73 -2.47
N LYS A 359 -25.28 13.83 -1.50
CA LYS A 359 -26.02 14.16 -0.29
C LYS A 359 -25.19 15.03 0.63
N GLU A 360 -23.92 14.67 0.79
CA GLU A 360 -22.96 15.47 1.55
C GLU A 360 -22.82 16.88 0.99
N MET A 361 -22.73 17.04 -0.34
CA MET A 361 -22.71 18.35 -0.97
C MET A 361 -24.01 19.13 -0.77
N GLN A 362 -25.18 18.49 -0.85
CA GLN A 362 -26.46 19.14 -0.55
C GLN A 362 -26.51 19.70 0.87
N ASP A 363 -26.07 18.89 1.84
CA ASP A 363 -26.05 19.26 3.26
C ASP A 363 -25.08 20.42 3.52
N LYS A 364 -23.87 20.38 2.93
CA LYS A 364 -22.88 21.47 3.05
C LYS A 364 -23.39 22.75 2.39
N LEU A 365 -23.89 22.68 1.16
CA LEU A 365 -24.39 23.84 0.40
C LEU A 365 -25.55 24.57 1.09
N ALA A 366 -26.36 23.87 1.91
CA ALA A 366 -27.44 24.49 2.66
C ALA A 366 -26.96 25.64 3.56
N ASN A 367 -25.71 25.60 4.02
CA ASN A 367 -25.12 26.57 4.94
C ASN A 367 -24.47 27.78 4.24
N TYR A 368 -24.43 27.82 2.90
CA TYR A 368 -23.75 28.89 2.15
C TYR A 368 -24.71 29.82 1.42
N ASP A 369 -24.28 31.07 1.23
CA ASP A 369 -24.98 32.06 0.40
C ASP A 369 -24.45 32.00 -1.02
N PHE A 370 -25.26 31.47 -1.94
CA PHE A 370 -24.86 31.26 -3.33
C PHE A 370 -24.63 32.57 -4.09
N THR A 371 -25.05 33.72 -3.56
CA THR A 371 -24.75 35.02 -4.19
C THR A 371 -23.30 35.46 -3.98
N LYS A 372 -22.61 34.89 -2.97
CA LYS A 372 -21.20 35.12 -2.69
C LYS A 372 -20.28 34.22 -3.51
N PHE A 373 -20.82 33.19 -4.16
CA PHE A 373 -20.05 32.33 -5.03
C PHE A 373 -19.47 33.09 -6.22
N HIS A 374 -18.31 32.62 -6.68
CA HIS A 374 -17.59 33.23 -7.78
C HIS A 374 -18.02 32.65 -9.13
N PRO A 375 -18.04 33.47 -10.20
CA PRO A 375 -18.27 32.98 -11.55
C PRO A 375 -17.10 32.12 -12.05
N LEU A 376 -17.30 31.44 -13.16
CA LEU A 376 -16.27 30.60 -13.78
C LEU A 376 -15.06 31.42 -14.22
N LYS A 377 -13.85 31.05 -13.76
CA LYS A 377 -12.59 31.73 -14.06
C LYS A 377 -11.66 30.80 -14.84
N LYS A 378 -11.82 30.83 -16.17
CA LYS A 378 -11.09 29.95 -17.11
C LYS A 378 -9.58 29.86 -16.87
N PRO A 379 -8.83 30.95 -16.63
CA PRO A 379 -7.38 30.85 -16.43
C PRO A 379 -6.95 29.95 -15.26
N LEU A 380 -7.76 29.83 -14.21
CA LEU A 380 -7.45 28.92 -13.09
C LEU A 380 -7.71 27.45 -13.47
N LEU A 381 -8.76 27.20 -14.25
CA LEU A 381 -9.07 25.86 -14.76
C LEU A 381 -8.01 25.41 -15.78
N ASP A 382 -7.62 26.30 -16.71
CA ASP A 382 -6.58 26.04 -17.71
C ASP A 382 -5.23 25.70 -17.04
N ALA A 383 -4.94 26.33 -15.89
CA ALA A 383 -3.75 26.03 -15.11
C ALA A 383 -3.78 24.60 -14.55
N VAL A 384 -4.92 24.16 -14.00
CA VAL A 384 -5.10 22.76 -13.53
C VAL A 384 -5.11 21.77 -14.69
N ASP A 385 -5.68 22.13 -15.84
CA ASP A 385 -5.64 21.29 -17.04
C ASP A 385 -4.22 21.10 -17.55
N THR A 386 -3.38 22.14 -17.45
CA THR A 386 -1.95 22.03 -17.74
C THR A 386 -1.26 21.05 -16.78
N VAL A 387 -1.66 21.03 -15.50
CA VAL A 387 -1.12 20.06 -14.53
C VAL A 387 -1.44 18.64 -14.97
N LEU A 388 -2.73 18.36 -15.23
CA LEU A 388 -3.25 17.04 -15.60
C LEU A 388 -2.72 16.54 -16.94
N ALA A 389 -2.50 17.43 -17.92
CA ALA A 389 -2.08 17.05 -19.26
C ALA A 389 -0.55 17.04 -19.47
N GLN A 390 0.21 17.90 -18.78
CA GLN A 390 1.63 18.12 -19.09
C GLN A 390 2.55 17.93 -17.89
N ASP A 391 2.25 18.59 -16.76
CA ASP A 391 3.20 18.62 -15.64
C ASP A 391 3.33 17.24 -14.98
N ILE A 392 2.21 16.52 -14.83
CA ILE A 392 2.19 15.17 -14.27
C ILE A 392 3.03 14.20 -15.12
N ALA A 393 2.87 14.23 -16.45
CA ALA A 393 3.65 13.37 -17.33
C ALA A 393 5.18 13.59 -17.18
N ARG A 394 5.59 14.86 -16.98
CA ARG A 394 7.00 15.19 -16.72
C ARG A 394 7.49 14.68 -15.38
N LEU A 395 6.66 14.72 -14.34
CA LEU A 395 7.01 14.18 -13.03
C LEU A 395 7.11 12.65 -13.06
N VAL A 396 6.16 11.97 -13.68
CA VAL A 396 6.18 10.49 -13.82
C VAL A 396 7.46 10.03 -14.50
N ALA A 397 7.92 10.73 -15.54
CA ALA A 397 9.15 10.38 -16.25
C ALA A 397 10.42 10.47 -15.38
N LYS A 398 10.40 11.27 -14.29
CA LYS A 398 11.53 11.42 -13.37
C LYS A 398 11.55 10.36 -12.26
N ILE A 399 10.40 9.78 -11.93
CA ILE A 399 10.27 8.86 -10.79
C ILE A 399 11.20 7.64 -10.90
N PRO A 400 11.28 6.92 -12.05
CA PRO A 400 12.19 5.78 -12.15
C PRO A 400 13.65 6.15 -11.93
N GLN A 401 14.07 7.33 -12.41
CA GLN A 401 15.44 7.82 -12.25
C GLN A 401 15.74 8.16 -10.78
N GLU A 402 14.77 8.74 -10.06
CA GLU A 402 14.91 9.05 -8.64
C GLU A 402 14.88 7.78 -7.77
N GLN A 403 14.06 6.78 -8.13
CA GLN A 403 14.03 5.47 -7.49
C GLN A 403 15.36 4.71 -7.67
N GLN A 404 15.93 4.69 -8.88
CA GLN A 404 17.24 4.07 -9.12
C GLN A 404 18.38 4.82 -8.41
N ALA A 405 18.34 6.15 -8.37
CA ALA A 405 19.34 6.94 -7.66
C ALA A 405 19.28 6.76 -6.13
N THR A 406 18.11 6.37 -5.59
CA THR A 406 17.93 6.08 -4.17
C THR A 406 18.18 4.61 -3.80
N GLU A 407 18.08 3.67 -4.74
CA GLU A 407 18.49 2.26 -4.52
C GLU A 407 19.99 2.12 -4.18
N HIS A 408 20.85 3.03 -4.67
CA HIS A 408 22.27 3.04 -4.32
C HIS A 408 22.60 3.72 -2.99
N LYS A 409 21.60 4.25 -2.28
CA LYS A 409 21.74 4.80 -0.94
C LYS A 409 20.90 3.95 0.00
N ASP A 410 21.55 3.19 0.88
CA ASP A 410 20.96 2.37 1.95
C ASP A 410 19.93 3.08 2.87
N THR A 411 19.69 4.38 2.67
CA THR A 411 18.96 5.28 3.57
C THR A 411 17.44 5.28 3.42
N ASN A 412 16.86 4.63 2.40
CA ASN A 412 15.41 4.65 2.13
C ASN A 412 14.73 3.26 2.18
N GLU A 413 15.47 2.20 2.47
CA GLU A 413 14.88 0.89 2.68
C GLU A 413 14.39 0.76 4.12
N LEU A 414 13.17 0.25 4.27
CA LEU A 414 12.63 -0.05 5.59
C LEU A 414 13.37 -1.27 6.16
N ARG A 415 14.19 -1.01 7.19
CA ARG A 415 15.07 -1.98 7.87
C ARG A 415 14.76 -2.05 9.36
N GLY A 416 15.23 -3.11 10.01
CA GLY A 416 15.05 -3.35 11.45
C GLY A 416 13.67 -3.88 11.83
N GLY A 417 13.53 -4.28 13.09
CA GLY A 417 12.31 -4.92 13.60
C GLY A 417 11.97 -6.20 12.83
N ALA A 418 10.68 -6.51 12.71
CA ALA A 418 10.20 -7.74 12.06
C ALA A 418 10.52 -7.80 10.54
N PHE A 419 11.05 -6.72 9.97
CA PHE A 419 11.42 -6.61 8.56
C PHE A 419 12.87 -6.99 8.28
N GLU A 420 13.69 -7.20 9.32
CA GLU A 420 15.01 -7.77 9.13
C GLU A 420 14.87 -9.16 8.51
N THR A 421 15.45 -9.31 7.32
CA THR A 421 15.39 -10.56 6.57
C THR A 421 16.07 -11.67 7.36
N VAL A 422 15.25 -12.47 8.05
CA VAL A 422 15.62 -13.81 8.53
C VAL A 422 16.02 -14.72 7.36
N ASN A 423 15.86 -14.28 6.10
CA ASN A 423 16.39 -14.94 4.93
C ASN A 423 17.87 -15.30 5.09
N GLU A 424 18.73 -14.51 5.74
CA GLU A 424 20.15 -14.90 5.94
C GLU A 424 20.36 -15.90 7.10
N SER A 425 19.31 -16.14 7.89
CA SER A 425 19.30 -17.09 9.00
C SER A 425 18.76 -18.45 8.55
N PRO A 426 19.18 -19.56 9.21
CA PRO A 426 18.61 -20.89 8.98
C PRO A 426 17.13 -21.02 9.30
N PHE A 427 16.53 -20.00 9.93
CA PHE A 427 15.10 -19.94 10.24
C PHE A 427 14.30 -19.07 9.25
N GLY A 428 14.93 -18.61 8.16
CA GLY A 428 14.27 -17.80 7.15
C GLY A 428 13.13 -18.53 6.44
N TYR A 429 12.13 -17.77 5.97
CA TYR A 429 11.02 -18.32 5.21
C TYR A 429 11.51 -19.09 3.97
N GLY A 430 11.08 -20.34 3.81
CA GLY A 430 11.49 -21.22 2.72
C GLY A 430 12.90 -21.81 2.83
N ARG A 431 13.62 -21.60 3.95
CA ARG A 431 14.91 -22.25 4.21
C ARG A 431 14.77 -23.74 4.46
N GLY A 432 15.67 -24.54 3.91
CA GLY A 432 15.69 -26.00 4.04
C GLY A 432 14.56 -26.73 3.30
N GLU A 433 13.72 -26.02 2.54
CA GLU A 433 12.61 -26.60 1.77
C GLU A 433 12.70 -26.24 0.28
N GLY A 434 12.00 -27.01 -0.56
CA GLY A 434 11.99 -26.79 -2.01
C GLY A 434 13.39 -26.73 -2.61
N VAL A 435 13.73 -25.58 -3.19
CA VAL A 435 15.03 -25.32 -3.83
C VAL A 435 16.17 -25.12 -2.83
N ASP A 436 15.86 -24.68 -1.61
CA ASP A 436 16.83 -24.51 -0.52
C ASP A 436 17.04 -25.83 0.26
N ALA A 437 16.33 -26.90 -0.10
CA ALA A 437 16.52 -28.20 0.53
C ALA A 437 17.98 -28.67 0.41
N GLY A 438 18.56 -29.06 1.55
CA GLY A 438 19.96 -29.47 1.64
C GLY A 438 20.99 -28.34 1.46
N SER A 439 20.59 -27.06 1.58
CA SER A 439 21.52 -25.93 1.59
C SER A 439 22.56 -25.99 2.72
N TYR A 440 22.23 -26.67 3.81
CA TYR A 440 23.12 -26.93 4.96
C TYR A 440 23.72 -28.35 4.96
N ASP A 441 23.35 -29.20 3.99
CA ASP A 441 23.91 -30.55 3.89
C ASP A 441 25.33 -30.47 3.32
N THR A 442 26.26 -31.25 3.87
CA THR A 442 27.62 -31.36 3.33
C THR A 442 27.65 -32.08 1.98
N ASP A 443 26.69 -32.98 1.78
CA ASP A 443 26.53 -33.79 0.58
C ASP A 443 25.45 -33.21 -0.33
N TRP A 444 25.52 -33.56 -1.61
CA TRP A 444 24.55 -33.10 -2.59
C TRP A 444 23.16 -33.68 -2.29
N VAL A 445 22.16 -32.83 -2.07
CA VAL A 445 20.82 -33.25 -1.60
C VAL A 445 20.16 -34.29 -2.52
N VAL A 446 20.46 -34.24 -3.82
CA VAL A 446 19.93 -35.14 -4.85
C VAL A 446 20.49 -36.56 -4.70
N GLU A 447 21.64 -36.74 -4.05
CA GLU A 447 22.29 -38.04 -3.85
C GLU A 447 21.36 -39.05 -3.15
N LYS A 448 20.49 -38.56 -2.26
CA LYS A 448 19.51 -39.37 -1.51
C LYS A 448 18.54 -40.14 -2.43
N ASP A 449 18.18 -39.55 -3.58
CA ASP A 449 17.25 -40.13 -4.56
C ASP A 449 17.97 -40.55 -5.86
N ARG A 450 19.30 -40.38 -5.94
CA ARG A 450 20.06 -40.51 -7.18
C ARG A 450 19.93 -41.88 -7.81
N GLU A 451 19.98 -42.96 -7.03
CA GLU A 451 19.82 -44.33 -7.54
C GLU A 451 18.50 -44.51 -8.31
N ARG A 452 17.41 -43.94 -7.80
CA ARG A 452 16.10 -43.99 -8.46
C ARG A 452 16.10 -43.21 -9.77
N TYR A 453 16.72 -42.04 -9.80
CA TYR A 453 16.81 -41.24 -11.01
C TYR A 453 17.71 -41.88 -12.07
N VAL A 454 18.81 -42.52 -11.65
CA VAL A 454 19.71 -43.26 -12.54
C VAL A 454 19.01 -44.45 -13.19
N GLN A 455 18.17 -45.18 -12.46
CA GLN A 455 17.35 -46.25 -13.07
C GLN A 455 16.44 -45.74 -14.19
N ILE A 456 15.86 -44.55 -14.02
CA ILE A 456 15.05 -43.90 -15.07
C ILE A 456 15.96 -43.47 -16.22
N PHE A 457 17.09 -42.84 -15.92
CA PHE A 457 18.09 -42.40 -16.90
C PHE A 457 18.55 -43.56 -17.80
N ASP A 458 18.92 -44.70 -17.22
CA ASP A 458 19.37 -45.88 -17.96
C ASP A 458 18.27 -46.43 -18.88
N SER A 459 17.00 -46.35 -18.46
CA SER A 459 15.86 -46.78 -19.27
C SER A 459 15.64 -45.91 -20.53
N LEU A 460 16.22 -44.70 -20.57
CA LEU A 460 16.18 -43.80 -21.73
C LEU A 460 17.27 -44.12 -22.78
N ASN A 461 18.04 -45.19 -22.57
CA ASN A 461 19.13 -45.65 -23.44
C ASN A 461 20.16 -44.55 -23.73
N PRO A 462 20.91 -44.09 -22.70
CA PRO A 462 21.95 -43.08 -22.87
C PRO A 462 23.02 -43.56 -23.87
N VAL A 463 23.51 -42.64 -24.71
CA VAL A 463 24.63 -42.87 -25.63
C VAL A 463 25.83 -42.13 -25.06
N ASP A 464 26.95 -42.81 -24.91
CA ASP A 464 28.17 -42.28 -24.28
C ASP A 464 27.94 -41.66 -22.89
N GLY A 465 27.00 -42.26 -22.12
CA GLY A 465 26.66 -41.80 -20.77
C GLY A 465 25.81 -40.52 -20.74
N LYS A 466 25.20 -40.13 -21.86
CA LYS A 466 24.35 -38.94 -21.99
C LYS A 466 23.03 -39.22 -22.69
N VAL A 467 21.99 -38.49 -22.32
CA VAL A 467 20.67 -38.52 -22.96
C VAL A 467 20.44 -37.20 -23.68
N ASN A 468 20.03 -37.26 -24.95
CA ASN A 468 19.73 -36.05 -25.71
C ASN A 468 18.42 -35.38 -25.26
N GLY A 469 18.25 -34.10 -25.60
CA GLY A 469 17.07 -33.34 -25.20
C GLY A 469 15.73 -33.90 -25.69
N ALA A 470 15.70 -34.66 -26.79
CA ALA A 470 14.46 -35.29 -27.27
C ALA A 470 13.99 -36.41 -26.33
N ASN A 471 14.91 -37.30 -25.92
CA ASN A 471 14.61 -38.42 -25.02
C ASN A 471 14.31 -37.93 -23.60
N ALA A 472 15.12 -37.00 -23.08
CA ALA A 472 14.88 -36.41 -21.77
C ALA A 472 13.52 -35.69 -21.71
N LYS A 473 13.15 -34.95 -22.77
CA LYS A 473 11.83 -34.30 -22.87
C LYS A 473 10.66 -35.30 -22.79
N GLN A 474 10.79 -36.49 -23.40
CA GLN A 474 9.74 -37.50 -23.34
C GLN A 474 9.46 -37.96 -21.90
N GLU A 475 10.51 -38.06 -21.08
CA GLU A 475 10.35 -38.39 -19.67
C GLU A 475 9.82 -37.21 -18.86
N MET A 476 10.42 -36.03 -19.01
CA MET A 476 10.05 -34.82 -18.26
C MET A 476 8.57 -34.43 -18.45
N VAL A 477 8.01 -34.61 -19.66
CA VAL A 477 6.59 -34.29 -19.94
C VAL A 477 5.62 -35.18 -19.16
N LYS A 478 6.03 -36.37 -18.70
CA LYS A 478 5.18 -37.26 -17.88
C LYS A 478 4.81 -36.65 -16.53
N SER A 479 5.58 -35.66 -16.05
CA SER A 479 5.26 -34.86 -14.86
C SER A 479 3.98 -34.04 -15.00
N LYS A 480 3.48 -33.85 -16.22
CA LYS A 480 2.33 -32.98 -16.58
C LYS A 480 2.54 -31.50 -16.25
N LEU A 481 3.79 -31.08 -16.02
CA LEU A 481 4.11 -29.67 -15.87
C LEU A 481 4.01 -28.93 -17.23
N PRO A 482 3.67 -27.63 -17.24
CA PRO A 482 3.67 -26.83 -18.47
C PRO A 482 5.05 -26.84 -19.16
N ASN A 483 5.07 -26.88 -20.50
CA ASN A 483 6.32 -26.87 -21.28
C ASN A 483 7.23 -25.66 -20.97
N THR A 484 6.64 -24.52 -20.60
CA THR A 484 7.39 -23.33 -20.17
C THR A 484 8.19 -23.57 -18.89
N VAL A 485 7.65 -24.35 -17.96
CA VAL A 485 8.30 -24.73 -16.71
C VAL A 485 9.36 -25.80 -16.96
N LEU A 486 9.04 -26.83 -17.74
CA LEU A 486 9.99 -27.87 -18.12
C LEU A 486 11.19 -27.31 -18.88
N GLY A 487 10.98 -26.32 -19.75
CA GLY A 487 12.06 -25.62 -20.44
C GLY A 487 12.98 -24.82 -19.49
N LYS A 488 12.42 -24.22 -18.43
CA LYS A 488 13.22 -23.59 -17.37
C LYS A 488 14.05 -24.62 -16.60
N ILE A 489 13.43 -25.74 -16.22
CA ILE A 489 14.11 -26.83 -15.52
C ILE A 489 15.25 -27.41 -16.37
N TRP A 490 14.99 -27.67 -17.66
CA TRP A 490 16.03 -28.11 -18.61
C TRP A 490 17.23 -27.16 -18.60
N LYS A 491 16.98 -25.85 -18.75
CA LYS A 491 18.04 -24.83 -18.78
C LYS A 491 18.86 -24.78 -17.48
N LEU A 492 18.27 -25.13 -16.35
CA LEU A 492 18.96 -25.20 -15.06
C LEU A 492 19.74 -26.49 -14.87
N ALA A 493 19.21 -27.61 -15.39
CA ALA A 493 19.80 -28.93 -15.26
C ALA A 493 20.97 -29.18 -16.21
N ASP A 494 20.88 -28.65 -17.44
CA ASP A 494 21.95 -28.66 -18.45
C ASP A 494 23.03 -27.63 -18.05
N VAL A 495 23.85 -28.00 -17.06
CA VAL A 495 24.79 -27.10 -16.36
C VAL A 495 25.95 -26.72 -17.28
N ASP A 496 26.46 -27.67 -18.07
CA ASP A 496 27.54 -27.43 -19.04
C ASP A 496 27.03 -26.95 -20.42
N ARG A 497 25.71 -26.91 -20.63
CA ARG A 497 25.03 -26.35 -21.82
C ARG A 497 25.40 -27.04 -23.11
N ASP A 498 25.65 -28.35 -23.05
CA ASP A 498 26.00 -29.15 -24.22
C ASP A 498 24.76 -29.72 -24.95
N GLY A 499 23.55 -29.42 -24.46
CA GLY A 499 22.28 -29.84 -25.05
C GLY A 499 21.91 -31.30 -24.76
N HIS A 500 22.66 -31.96 -23.89
CA HIS A 500 22.42 -33.30 -23.38
C HIS A 500 22.36 -33.26 -21.84
N LEU A 501 21.92 -34.35 -21.23
CA LEU A 501 22.02 -34.52 -19.78
C LEU A 501 22.81 -35.78 -19.51
N ASP A 502 23.85 -35.69 -18.69
CA ASP A 502 24.43 -36.86 -18.04
C ASP A 502 23.58 -37.35 -16.86
N ALA A 503 24.02 -38.40 -16.18
CA ALA A 503 23.27 -39.01 -15.10
C ALA A 503 23.02 -38.04 -13.92
N ASP A 504 23.98 -37.16 -13.60
CA ASP A 504 23.82 -36.21 -12.50
C ASP A 504 22.93 -35.03 -12.92
N GLU A 505 23.07 -34.53 -14.15
CA GLU A 505 22.21 -33.48 -14.70
C GLU A 505 20.76 -33.95 -14.86
N PHE A 506 20.55 -35.21 -15.24
CA PHE A 506 19.22 -35.82 -15.27
C PHE A 506 18.63 -35.98 -13.87
N ALA A 507 19.42 -36.43 -12.90
CA ALA A 507 18.99 -36.51 -11.51
C ALA A 507 18.59 -35.13 -10.96
N LEU A 508 19.35 -34.08 -11.29
CA LEU A 508 19.02 -32.70 -10.97
C LEU A 508 17.69 -32.27 -11.61
N ALA A 509 17.48 -32.56 -12.90
CA ALA A 509 16.23 -32.24 -13.60
C ALA A 509 15.02 -32.89 -12.92
N MET A 510 15.13 -34.16 -12.53
CA MET A 510 14.07 -34.89 -11.83
C MET A 510 13.80 -34.35 -10.43
N HIS A 511 14.86 -33.99 -9.70
CA HIS A 511 14.72 -33.33 -8.39
C HIS A 511 14.01 -31.98 -8.50
N LEU A 512 14.38 -31.13 -9.48
CA LEU A 512 13.70 -29.86 -9.75
C LEU A 512 12.24 -30.06 -10.16
N ILE A 513 11.92 -31.09 -10.94
CA ILE A 513 10.53 -31.47 -11.24
C ILE A 513 9.77 -31.79 -9.94
N ASN A 514 10.37 -32.58 -9.05
CA ASN A 514 9.74 -32.95 -7.78
C ASN A 514 9.52 -31.74 -6.87
N ILE A 515 10.48 -30.82 -6.79
CA ILE A 515 10.31 -29.52 -6.10
C ILE A 515 9.07 -28.79 -6.63
N LYS A 516 8.90 -28.73 -7.96
CA LYS A 516 7.76 -28.04 -8.57
C LYS A 516 6.43 -28.76 -8.34
N ILE A 517 6.43 -30.09 -8.38
CA ILE A 517 5.23 -30.91 -8.09
C ILE A 517 4.81 -30.74 -6.63
N SER A 518 5.76 -30.59 -5.71
CA SER A 518 5.51 -30.31 -4.29
C SER A 518 5.03 -28.88 -4.01
N GLY A 519 4.85 -28.06 -5.04
CA GLY A 519 4.26 -26.72 -4.94
C GLY A 519 5.27 -25.58 -4.78
N HIS A 520 6.57 -25.86 -4.82
CA HIS A 520 7.60 -24.82 -4.73
C HIS A 520 7.97 -24.25 -6.11
N ASP A 521 8.40 -22.99 -6.15
CA ASP A 521 8.87 -22.37 -7.39
C ASP A 521 10.31 -22.76 -7.75
N ILE A 522 10.60 -22.73 -9.04
CA ILE A 522 11.91 -23.03 -9.61
C ILE A 522 12.70 -21.72 -9.69
N PRO A 523 13.97 -21.70 -9.26
CA PRO A 523 14.72 -20.46 -9.13
C PRO A 523 15.10 -19.93 -10.53
N PRO A 524 15.37 -18.62 -10.67
CA PRO A 524 15.85 -18.07 -11.94
C PRO A 524 17.27 -18.55 -12.30
N THR A 525 18.06 -18.93 -11.29
CA THR A 525 19.44 -19.42 -11.40
C THR A 525 19.63 -20.64 -10.50
N LEU A 526 20.51 -21.57 -10.87
CA LEU A 526 20.75 -22.77 -10.08
C LEU A 526 21.60 -22.41 -8.85
N PRO A 527 21.12 -22.66 -7.62
CA PRO A 527 21.91 -22.46 -6.41
C PRO A 527 23.15 -23.35 -6.37
N SER A 528 24.23 -22.88 -5.75
CA SER A 528 25.52 -23.58 -5.71
C SER A 528 25.44 -24.96 -5.05
N HIS A 529 24.60 -25.13 -4.03
CA HIS A 529 24.43 -26.42 -3.33
C HIS A 529 23.69 -27.46 -4.17
N LEU A 530 22.88 -27.03 -5.15
CA LEU A 530 22.22 -27.92 -6.11
C LEU A 530 23.08 -28.28 -7.33
N VAL A 531 24.20 -27.59 -7.56
CA VAL A 531 25.11 -27.91 -8.66
C VAL A 531 25.73 -29.30 -8.41
N PRO A 532 25.64 -30.24 -9.39
CA PRO A 532 26.24 -31.55 -9.28
C PRO A 532 27.72 -31.44 -8.87
N PRO A 533 28.21 -32.26 -7.91
CA PRO A 533 29.60 -32.18 -7.45
C PRO A 533 30.62 -32.24 -8.59
N SER A 534 30.34 -33.05 -9.61
CA SER A 534 31.16 -33.21 -10.83
C SER A 534 31.24 -31.95 -11.70
N LYS A 535 30.29 -31.01 -11.60
CA LYS A 535 30.15 -29.82 -12.46
C LYS A 535 30.48 -28.49 -11.78
N ARG A 536 30.82 -28.49 -10.48
CA ARG A 536 31.06 -27.25 -9.70
C ARG A 536 32.19 -26.37 -10.26
N GLN A 537 33.23 -26.96 -10.85
CA GLN A 537 34.35 -26.20 -11.46
C GLN A 537 33.95 -25.51 -12.78
N SER A 538 33.16 -26.18 -13.61
CA SER A 538 32.63 -25.62 -14.86
C SER A 538 31.64 -24.49 -14.60
N ALA A 539 30.81 -24.60 -13.55
CA ALA A 539 29.90 -23.55 -13.12
C ALA A 539 30.64 -22.29 -12.61
N ALA A 540 31.75 -22.46 -11.88
CA ALA A 540 32.56 -21.35 -11.37
C ALA A 540 33.32 -20.59 -12.46
N ALA A 541 33.84 -21.29 -13.48
CA ALA A 541 34.53 -20.68 -14.61
C ALA A 541 33.61 -19.79 -15.46
N HIS A 542 32.33 -20.15 -15.56
CA HIS A 542 31.35 -19.40 -16.37
C HIS A 542 30.90 -18.09 -15.70
N ASN A 543 30.74 -18.08 -14.37
CA ASN A 543 30.34 -16.88 -13.63
C ASN A 543 31.40 -15.76 -13.68
N ASN A 544 32.70 -16.10 -13.75
CA ASN A 544 33.79 -15.13 -13.92
C ASN A 544 33.89 -14.55 -15.35
N SER A 545 33.19 -15.13 -16.33
CA SER A 545 33.19 -14.63 -17.72
C SER A 545 32.05 -13.65 -18.02
N GLN A 546 31.13 -13.42 -17.07
CA GLN A 546 29.96 -12.54 -17.20
C GLN A 546 29.96 -11.35 -16.21
N SER A 547 30.98 -11.22 -15.36
CA SER A 547 31.24 -10.07 -14.49
C SER A 547 32.12 -9.01 -15.16
#